data_AF-A0A173LV13-F1
#
_entry.id   AF-A0A173LV13-F1
#
_cell.length_a   1.000
_cell.length_b   1.000
_cell.length_c   1.000
_cell.angle_alpha   90.00
_cell.angle_beta   90.00
_cell.angle_gamma   90.00
#
_symmetry.space_group_name_H-M   'P 1'
#
loop_
_entity.id
_entity.type
_entity.pdbx_description
1 polymer ?
#
loop_
_entity_poly.entity_id
_entity_poly.type
_entity_poly.pdbx_seq_one_letter_code
_entity_poly.pdbx_strand_id
1 'polypeptide(L)'
;MKETHSPVAEAAYAFFSHARFAQALSLILIGTAFGTHALRALLGTAGLTALIAAELVLLTFMLIARRRVVRWNVFVPITLAVFLAWTIASWFWSYYPRASAIGLASQISFTALALGISASRDTIQLIRAVGDVLRVFLATSLVLEIIAGVLIDSPITFLGIKGNLVSGSGIQGIFGSRNAFIMISLIAAITFFIEWRTQSVSRQLALWSLAGSAVCVVLGASPVGFVTALIVVLLAGFISLLRKMEPGLRRGTEIAAVSALGVFMLVVWTIRNSVLEWLSGSPVLQYRLSLWSEELRLAKMKLLEGWGWVGLWPRKTQPFTVMNSSSGDIHDSGLNIYLDVWLQLGIVGLALFLILIGFAFVRSWTLAVTKKSELYIWAPLVLSALLVSGLAESAGITEWGWFLVVLIVARSSAELSWRRTE
;
A
#
# COMPACT_ATOMS: atom_id res chain seq x y z
N MET A 1 25.32 32.43 31.79
CA MET A 1 24.58 32.85 30.59
C MET A 1 23.14 32.39 30.75
N LYS A 2 22.18 33.31 30.87
CA LYS A 2 20.74 32.98 30.84
C LYS A 2 20.41 32.71 29.37
N GLU A 3 20.08 31.47 29.01
CA GLU A 3 19.55 31.17 27.67
C GLU A 3 18.22 31.91 27.52
N THR A 4 18.23 33.03 26.81
CA THR A 4 17.02 33.73 26.39
C THR A 4 16.41 32.95 25.25
N HIS A 5 15.62 31.92 25.55
CA HIS A 5 14.77 31.31 24.53
C HIS A 5 13.78 32.37 24.05
N SER A 6 13.70 32.55 22.73
CA SER A 6 12.69 33.43 22.13
C SER A 6 11.30 32.93 22.52
N PRO A 7 10.37 33.78 22.99
CA PRO A 7 9.02 33.37 23.36
C PRO A 7 8.28 32.69 22.19
N VAL A 8 8.64 33.06 20.95
CA VAL A 8 8.14 32.42 19.72
C VAL A 8 8.64 30.99 19.59
N ALA A 9 9.90 30.71 19.93
CA ALA A 9 10.47 29.38 19.87
C ALA A 9 9.87 28.45 20.94
N GLU A 10 9.58 28.96 22.13
CA GLU A 10 8.88 28.20 23.19
C GLU A 10 7.44 27.88 22.78
N ALA A 11 6.71 28.85 22.25
CA ALA A 11 5.34 28.63 21.75
C ALA A 11 5.32 27.60 20.61
N ALA A 12 6.25 27.70 19.65
CA ALA A 12 6.38 26.73 18.57
C ALA A 12 6.71 25.31 19.11
N TYR A 13 7.65 25.20 20.05
CA TYR A 13 7.99 23.93 20.68
C TYR A 13 6.78 23.31 21.41
N ALA A 14 6.03 24.12 22.17
CA ALA A 14 4.82 23.68 22.86
C ALA A 14 3.75 23.18 21.86
N PHE A 15 3.57 23.87 20.73
CA PHE A 15 2.63 23.48 19.69
C PHE A 15 3.02 22.13 19.04
N PHE A 16 4.26 22.00 18.55
CA PHE A 16 4.72 20.80 17.84
C PHE A 16 4.90 19.58 18.76
N SER A 17 5.13 19.79 20.06
CA SER A 17 5.21 18.70 21.03
C SER A 17 3.85 18.14 21.45
N HIS A 18 2.76 18.87 21.16
CA HIS A 18 1.42 18.55 21.64
C HIS A 18 0.84 17.28 20.99
N ALA A 19 0.23 16.41 21.80
CA ALA A 19 -0.29 15.12 21.33
C ALA A 19 -1.42 15.27 20.28
N ARG A 20 -2.26 16.31 20.42
CA ARG A 20 -3.33 16.63 19.45
C ARG A 20 -2.78 17.00 18.07
N PHE A 21 -1.66 17.72 18.03
CA PHE A 21 -1.00 18.05 16.76
C PHE A 21 -0.52 16.77 16.07
N ALA A 22 0.14 15.88 16.80
CA ALA A 22 0.59 14.59 16.26
C ALA A 22 -0.57 13.71 15.76
N GLN A 23 -1.71 13.73 16.46
CA GLN A 23 -2.92 13.04 16.01
C GLN A 23 -3.48 13.65 14.72
N ALA A 24 -3.66 14.97 14.68
CA ALA A 24 -4.17 15.67 13.49
C ALA A 24 -3.26 15.46 12.28
N LEU A 25 -1.94 15.62 12.47
CA LEU A 25 -0.96 15.38 11.42
C LEU A 25 -1.02 13.92 10.94
N SER A 26 -1.14 12.93 11.84
CA SER A 26 -1.28 11.53 11.41
C SER A 26 -2.50 11.28 10.51
N LEU A 27 -3.64 11.91 10.81
CA LEU A 27 -4.84 11.82 9.96
C LEU A 27 -4.62 12.48 8.61
N ILE A 28 -3.97 13.65 8.59
CA ILE A 28 -3.65 14.38 7.36
C ILE A 28 -2.69 13.57 6.48
N LEU A 29 -1.58 13.08 7.03
CA LEU A 29 -0.59 12.29 6.26
C LEU A 29 -1.20 11.02 5.67
N ILE A 30 -2.03 10.31 6.45
CA ILE A 30 -2.72 9.11 5.97
C ILE A 30 -3.78 9.49 4.93
N GLY A 31 -4.53 10.57 5.15
CA GLY A 31 -5.49 11.13 4.20
C GLY A 31 -4.84 11.48 2.88
N THR A 32 -3.70 12.18 2.91
CA THR A 32 -2.94 12.53 1.71
C THR A 32 -2.40 11.31 0.99
N ALA A 33 -1.90 10.31 1.73
CA ALA A 33 -1.44 9.06 1.15
C ALA A 33 -2.57 8.34 0.41
N PHE A 34 -3.68 8.00 1.07
CA PHE A 34 -4.79 7.30 0.42
C PHE A 34 -5.54 8.15 -0.62
N GLY A 35 -5.44 9.48 -0.52
CA GLY A 35 -6.17 10.44 -1.32
C GLY A 35 -5.39 10.97 -2.52
N THR A 36 -4.21 10.41 -2.85
CA THR A 36 -3.34 10.94 -3.91
C THR A 36 -4.04 11.16 -5.23
N HIS A 37 -4.91 10.23 -5.67
CA HIS A 37 -5.69 10.39 -6.90
C HIS A 37 -6.65 11.59 -6.84
N ALA A 38 -7.50 11.65 -5.81
CA ALA A 38 -8.45 12.75 -5.63
C ALA A 38 -7.75 14.11 -5.46
N LEU A 39 -6.67 14.16 -4.69
CA LEU A 39 -5.89 15.37 -4.47
C LEU A 39 -5.17 15.82 -5.75
N ARG A 40 -4.64 14.88 -6.54
CA ARG A 40 -4.06 15.19 -7.85
C ARG A 40 -5.10 15.72 -8.83
N ALA A 41 -6.32 15.17 -8.80
CA ALA A 41 -7.43 15.64 -9.61
C ALA A 41 -7.89 17.06 -9.21
N LEU A 42 -7.90 17.38 -7.91
CA LEU A 42 -8.38 18.67 -7.38
C LEU A 42 -7.32 19.78 -7.43
N LEU A 43 -6.07 19.45 -7.08
CA LEU A 43 -4.98 20.42 -6.88
C LEU A 43 -3.96 20.41 -8.03
N GLY A 44 -4.05 19.44 -8.92
CA GLY A 44 -3.01 19.13 -9.89
C GLY A 44 -1.76 18.51 -9.25
N THR A 45 -0.83 18.04 -10.08
CA THR A 45 0.43 17.44 -9.62
C THR A 45 1.26 18.41 -8.78
N ALA A 46 1.33 19.69 -9.18
CA ALA A 46 2.09 20.71 -8.45
C ALA A 46 1.50 20.97 -7.05
N GLY A 47 0.17 21.03 -6.93
CA GLY A 47 -0.50 21.21 -5.64
C GLY A 47 -0.30 20.02 -4.71
N LEU A 48 -0.40 18.78 -5.22
CA LEU A 48 -0.08 17.58 -4.44
C LEU A 48 1.40 17.56 -4.00
N THR A 49 2.33 17.94 -4.87
CA THR A 49 3.76 18.03 -4.50
C THR A 49 3.98 19.08 -3.40
N ALA A 50 3.35 20.25 -3.50
CA ALA A 50 3.44 21.29 -2.47
C ALA A 50 2.86 20.83 -1.12
N LEU A 51 1.73 20.10 -1.16
CA LEU A 51 1.10 19.52 0.03
C LEU A 51 2.03 18.51 0.72
N ILE A 52 2.59 17.55 -0.03
CA ILE A 52 3.53 16.55 0.50
C ILE A 52 4.79 17.24 1.06
N ALA A 53 5.31 18.28 0.39
CA ALA A 53 6.45 19.03 0.88
C ALA A 53 6.15 19.76 2.20
N ALA A 54 4.98 20.39 2.32
CA ALA A 54 4.54 21.02 3.57
C ALA A 54 4.36 20.00 4.70
N GLU A 55 3.78 18.84 4.39
CA GLU A 55 3.64 17.72 5.30
C GLU A 55 4.98 17.19 5.83
N LEU A 56 5.99 17.07 4.96
CA LEU A 56 7.34 16.70 5.36
C LEU A 56 7.94 17.72 6.32
N VAL A 57 7.78 19.02 6.06
CA VAL A 57 8.25 20.10 6.96
C VAL A 57 7.56 20.02 8.33
N LEU A 58 6.24 19.89 8.35
CA LEU A 58 5.47 19.76 9.59
C LEU A 58 5.84 18.50 10.38
N LEU A 59 6.05 17.38 9.68
CA LEU A 59 6.51 16.13 10.26
C LEU A 59 7.91 16.30 10.88
N THR A 60 8.83 16.95 10.18
CA THR A 60 10.18 17.24 10.71
C THR A 60 10.11 18.07 11.98
N PHE A 61 9.35 19.16 12.00
CA PHE A 61 9.19 19.98 13.21
C PHE A 61 8.58 19.20 14.37
N MET A 62 7.56 18.38 14.10
CA MET A 62 6.98 17.49 15.11
C MET A 62 8.02 16.52 15.68
N LEU A 63 8.81 15.85 14.83
CA LEU A 63 9.79 14.86 15.25
C LEU A 63 10.93 15.51 16.07
N ILE A 64 11.37 16.71 15.69
CA ILE A 64 12.36 17.48 16.45
C ILE A 64 11.79 17.86 17.83
N ALA A 65 10.57 18.41 17.88
CA ALA A 65 9.95 18.81 19.14
C ALA A 65 9.70 17.61 20.08
N ARG A 66 9.30 16.46 19.51
CA ARG A 66 9.01 15.21 20.24
C ARG A 66 10.22 14.28 20.32
N ARG A 67 11.45 14.74 20.06
CA ARG A 67 12.66 13.88 19.97
C ARG A 67 12.92 12.96 21.17
N ARG A 68 12.47 13.35 22.38
CA ARG A 68 12.63 12.56 23.61
C ARG A 68 11.62 11.41 23.73
N VAL A 69 10.47 11.52 23.06
CA VAL A 69 9.37 10.54 23.09
C VAL A 69 9.41 9.64 21.84
N VAL A 70 9.91 10.19 20.72
CA VAL A 70 10.09 9.45 19.46
C VAL A 70 11.11 8.33 19.67
N ARG A 71 10.72 7.13 19.24
CA ARG A 71 11.57 5.94 19.37
C ARG A 71 12.57 5.84 18.22
N TRP A 72 13.61 6.68 18.25
CA TRP A 72 14.66 6.70 17.22
C TRP A 72 15.46 5.40 17.11
N ASN A 73 15.53 4.61 18.19
CA ASN A 73 16.21 3.31 18.23
C ASN A 73 15.56 2.25 17.33
N VAL A 74 14.38 2.56 16.76
CA VAL A 74 13.71 1.83 15.68
C VAL A 74 14.09 2.48 14.34
N PHE A 75 15.38 2.45 14.03
CA PHE A 75 15.88 3.01 12.77
C PHE A 75 15.32 2.22 11.57
N VAL A 76 15.34 2.85 10.39
CA VAL A 76 14.92 2.27 9.11
C VAL A 76 15.38 0.81 9.02
N PRO A 77 14.45 -0.16 8.88
CA PRO A 77 14.84 -1.57 8.77
C PRO A 77 15.87 -1.76 7.67
N ILE A 78 16.94 -2.51 7.95
CA ILE A 78 18.09 -2.65 7.03
C ILE A 78 17.63 -3.09 5.64
N THR A 79 16.66 -3.99 5.55
CA THR A 79 16.08 -4.43 4.28
C THR A 79 15.45 -3.29 3.49
N LEU A 80 14.76 -2.36 4.17
CA LEU A 80 14.18 -1.17 3.56
C LEU A 80 15.28 -0.19 3.13
N ALA A 81 16.28 0.03 3.98
CA ALA A 81 17.39 0.93 3.68
C ALA A 81 18.20 0.45 2.47
N VAL A 82 18.49 -0.85 2.37
CA VAL A 82 19.22 -1.44 1.24
C VAL A 82 18.40 -1.36 -0.05
N PHE A 83 17.09 -1.66 0.01
CA PHE A 83 16.22 -1.51 -1.16
C PHE A 83 16.15 -0.05 -1.64
N LEU A 84 15.97 0.92 -0.72
CA LEU A 84 15.96 2.34 -1.05
C LEU A 84 17.32 2.83 -1.57
N ALA A 85 18.43 2.33 -1.02
CA ALA A 85 19.76 2.68 -1.50
C ALA A 85 19.96 2.20 -2.94
N TRP A 86 19.53 0.98 -3.28
CA TRP A 86 19.54 0.49 -4.66
C TRP A 86 18.62 1.29 -5.57
N THR A 87 17.43 1.64 -5.06
CA THR A 87 16.46 2.48 -5.78
C THR A 87 17.08 3.84 -6.11
N ILE A 88 17.72 4.50 -5.15
CA ILE A 88 18.44 5.77 -5.34
C ILE A 88 19.62 5.59 -6.30
N ALA A 89 20.41 4.53 -6.14
CA ALA A 89 21.53 4.24 -7.02
C ALA A 89 21.09 4.11 -8.48
N SER A 90 19.87 3.62 -8.74
CA SER A 90 19.33 3.50 -10.09
C SER A 90 19.21 4.80 -10.88
N TRP A 91 19.27 5.94 -10.19
CA TRP A 91 19.39 7.23 -10.83
C TRP A 91 20.67 7.36 -11.68
N PHE A 92 21.80 6.77 -11.25
CA PHE A 92 23.09 6.93 -11.92
C PHE A 92 23.17 6.27 -13.29
N TRP A 93 22.38 5.21 -13.53
CA TRP A 93 22.29 4.53 -14.83
C TRP A 93 20.96 4.78 -15.55
N SER A 94 20.12 5.67 -15.02
CA SER A 94 18.84 6.03 -15.63
C SER A 94 19.04 6.78 -16.95
N TYR A 95 18.36 6.33 -18.00
CA TYR A 95 18.32 7.03 -19.30
C TYR A 95 17.36 8.22 -19.30
N TYR A 96 16.67 8.47 -18.19
CA TYR A 96 15.70 9.55 -18.02
C TYR A 96 15.88 10.24 -16.65
N PRO A 97 17.03 10.90 -16.39
CA PRO A 97 17.38 11.36 -15.04
C PRO A 97 16.35 12.28 -14.38
N ARG A 98 15.63 13.09 -15.18
CA ARG A 98 14.56 13.98 -14.69
C ARG A 98 13.36 13.19 -14.17
N ALA A 99 12.88 12.21 -14.94
CA ALA A 99 11.77 11.36 -14.52
C ALA A 99 12.16 10.51 -13.30
N SER A 100 13.40 10.00 -13.28
CA SER A 100 13.90 9.28 -12.12
C SER A 100 14.03 10.13 -10.87
N ALA A 101 14.49 11.39 -10.99
CA ALA A 101 14.54 12.29 -9.85
C ALA A 101 13.15 12.54 -9.24
N ILE A 102 12.11 12.71 -10.07
CA ILE A 102 10.72 12.87 -9.62
C ILE A 102 10.21 11.59 -8.94
N GLY A 103 10.43 10.43 -9.57
CA GLY A 103 10.05 9.14 -9.01
C GLY A 103 10.70 8.84 -7.67
N LEU A 104 12.00 9.13 -7.56
CA LEU A 104 12.76 9.01 -6.31
C LEU A 104 12.28 9.98 -5.24
N ALA A 105 12.03 11.24 -5.60
CA ALA A 105 11.47 12.22 -4.67
C ALA A 105 10.13 11.74 -4.12
N SER A 106 9.25 11.20 -4.97
CA SER A 106 7.98 10.60 -4.54
C SER A 106 8.20 9.42 -3.59
N GLN A 107 9.04 8.46 -3.98
CA GLN A 107 9.34 7.25 -3.19
C GLN A 107 9.89 7.60 -1.80
N ILE A 108 10.86 8.51 -1.74
CA ILE A 108 11.50 8.95 -0.50
C ILE A 108 10.49 9.72 0.36
N SER A 109 9.65 10.57 -0.24
CA SER A 109 8.63 11.33 0.49
C SER A 109 7.65 10.40 1.20
N PHE A 110 7.03 9.46 0.49
CA PHE A 110 6.10 8.50 1.11
C PHE A 110 6.79 7.60 2.14
N THR A 111 8.06 7.25 1.93
CA THR A 111 8.85 6.52 2.93
C THR A 111 9.03 7.35 4.19
N ALA A 112 9.44 8.62 4.06
CA ALA A 112 9.67 9.51 5.18
C ALA A 112 8.39 9.79 5.97
N LEU A 113 7.26 10.00 5.28
CA LEU A 113 5.95 10.16 5.91
C LEU A 113 5.56 8.92 6.73
N ALA A 114 5.64 7.73 6.13
CA ALA A 114 5.30 6.47 6.79
C ALA A 114 6.20 6.18 8.01
N LEU A 115 7.52 6.37 7.87
CA LEU A 115 8.47 6.18 8.96
C LEU A 115 8.26 7.19 10.10
N GLY A 116 8.04 8.47 9.79
CA GLY A 116 7.83 9.51 10.78
C GLY A 116 6.55 9.31 11.61
N ILE A 117 5.45 8.88 10.99
CA ILE A 117 4.25 8.52 11.76
C ILE A 117 4.44 7.22 12.55
N SER A 118 5.13 6.23 11.97
CA SER A 118 5.40 4.95 12.64
C SER A 118 6.23 5.14 13.91
N ALA A 119 7.16 6.09 13.90
CA ALA A 119 8.04 6.41 15.03
C ALA A 119 7.36 7.25 16.12
N SER A 120 6.25 7.93 15.80
CA SER A 120 5.57 8.89 16.69
C SER A 120 4.22 8.42 17.24
N ARG A 121 3.65 7.34 16.68
CA ARG A 121 2.33 6.79 17.03
C ARG A 121 2.40 5.29 17.33
N ASP A 122 1.57 4.85 18.26
CA ASP A 122 1.41 3.43 18.56
C ASP A 122 0.61 2.71 17.47
N THR A 123 0.78 1.40 17.33
CA THR A 123 0.08 0.61 16.30
C THR A 123 -1.43 0.80 16.36
N ILE A 124 -2.04 0.84 17.56
CA ILE A 124 -3.49 1.02 17.69
C ILE A 124 -3.94 2.41 17.22
N GLN A 125 -3.13 3.44 17.47
CA GLN A 125 -3.41 4.81 17.04
C GLN A 125 -3.29 4.94 15.51
N LEU A 126 -2.34 4.23 14.91
CA LEU A 126 -2.16 4.16 13.45
C LEU A 126 -3.35 3.45 12.79
N ILE A 127 -3.73 2.28 13.29
CA ILE A 127 -4.88 1.52 12.75
C ILE A 127 -6.16 2.35 12.87
N ARG A 128 -6.38 3.03 14.00
CA ARG A 128 -7.51 3.94 14.17
C ARG A 128 -7.48 5.12 13.19
N ALA A 129 -6.31 5.74 13.01
CA ALA A 129 -6.18 6.86 12.07
C ALA A 129 -6.44 6.43 10.61
N VAL A 130 -5.95 5.24 10.22
CA VAL A 130 -6.29 4.60 8.94
C VAL A 130 -7.80 4.36 8.85
N GLY A 131 -8.42 3.79 9.89
CA GLY A 131 -9.85 3.55 9.95
C GLY A 131 -10.67 4.84 9.77
N ASP A 132 -10.33 5.89 10.49
CA ASP A 132 -11.04 7.18 10.44
C ASP A 132 -10.95 7.81 9.05
N VAL A 133 -9.77 7.79 8.40
CA VAL A 133 -9.60 8.27 7.02
C VAL A 133 -10.42 7.43 6.05
N LEU A 134 -10.33 6.10 6.14
CA LEU A 134 -11.02 5.20 5.21
C LEU A 134 -12.54 5.28 5.34
N ARG A 135 -13.09 5.53 6.53
CA ARG A 135 -14.54 5.80 6.72
C ARG A 135 -14.98 6.98 5.88
N VAL A 136 -14.25 8.11 5.99
CA VAL A 136 -14.57 9.34 5.26
C VAL A 136 -14.44 9.11 3.75
N PHE A 137 -13.38 8.45 3.31
CA PHE A 137 -13.13 8.25 1.88
C PHE A 137 -14.12 7.29 1.22
N LEU A 138 -14.50 6.20 1.90
CA LEU A 138 -15.52 5.29 1.40
C LEU A 138 -16.90 5.94 1.40
N ALA A 139 -17.27 6.66 2.47
CA ALA A 139 -18.53 7.40 2.50
C ALA A 139 -18.60 8.45 1.38
N THR A 140 -17.53 9.24 1.21
CA THR A 140 -17.42 10.24 0.13
C THR A 140 -17.52 9.59 -1.24
N SER A 141 -16.85 8.45 -1.45
CA SER A 141 -16.91 7.71 -2.70
C SER A 141 -18.33 7.23 -3.02
N LEU A 142 -19.03 6.66 -2.05
CA LEU A 142 -20.42 6.20 -2.24
C LEU A 142 -21.35 7.37 -2.55
N VAL A 143 -21.23 8.48 -1.81
CA VAL A 143 -22.05 9.67 -2.05
C VAL A 143 -21.82 10.22 -3.46
N LEU A 144 -20.57 10.34 -3.90
CA LEU A 144 -20.26 10.84 -5.24
C LEU A 144 -20.70 9.88 -6.36
N GLU A 145 -20.60 8.57 -6.14
CA GLU A 145 -21.08 7.56 -7.10
C GLU A 145 -22.61 7.53 -7.18
N ILE A 146 -23.33 7.76 -6.07
CA ILE A 146 -24.79 7.92 -6.07
C ILE A 146 -25.18 9.20 -6.82
N ILE A 147 -24.49 10.31 -6.56
CA ILE A 147 -24.72 11.58 -7.26
C ILE A 147 -24.49 11.39 -8.77
N ALA A 148 -23.34 10.84 -9.16
CA ALA A 148 -22.98 10.67 -10.56
C ALA A 148 -23.87 9.65 -11.28
N GLY A 149 -24.14 8.50 -10.67
CA GLY A 149 -24.81 7.38 -11.34
C GLY A 149 -26.32 7.28 -11.15
N VAL A 150 -26.90 7.98 -10.17
CA VAL A 150 -28.35 7.90 -9.88
C VAL A 150 -29.02 9.27 -10.03
N LEU A 151 -28.42 10.33 -9.49
CA LEU A 151 -29.05 11.65 -9.45
C LEU A 151 -28.83 12.46 -10.73
N ILE A 152 -27.59 12.48 -11.22
CA ILE A 152 -27.19 13.26 -12.40
C ILE A 152 -27.13 12.39 -13.66
N ASP A 153 -26.87 11.09 -13.53
CA ASP A 153 -26.64 10.15 -14.63
C ASP A 153 -25.54 10.63 -15.60
N SER A 154 -24.47 11.19 -15.05
CA SER A 154 -23.32 11.71 -15.80
C SER A 154 -22.02 11.46 -15.04
N PRO A 155 -20.92 11.11 -15.74
CA PRO A 155 -19.62 10.90 -15.11
C PRO A 155 -19.06 12.19 -14.52
N ILE A 156 -18.35 12.07 -13.39
CA ILE A 156 -17.52 13.16 -12.83
C ILE A 156 -16.10 12.93 -13.35
N THR A 157 -15.86 13.42 -14.57
CA THR A 157 -14.66 13.12 -15.35
C THR A 157 -13.36 13.52 -14.66
N PHE A 158 -13.33 14.67 -13.99
CA PHE A 158 -12.10 15.15 -13.32
C PHE A 158 -11.67 14.24 -12.16
N LEU A 159 -12.60 13.57 -11.47
CA LEU A 159 -12.29 12.58 -10.42
C LEU A 159 -12.10 11.16 -10.96
N GLY A 160 -12.42 10.91 -12.24
CA GLY A 160 -12.42 9.57 -12.82
C GLY A 160 -13.61 8.69 -12.38
N ILE A 161 -14.69 9.31 -11.90
CA ILE A 161 -15.92 8.61 -11.51
C ILE A 161 -16.81 8.44 -12.74
N LYS A 162 -17.18 7.20 -13.06
CA LYS A 162 -17.99 6.89 -14.24
C LYS A 162 -19.50 6.92 -14.00
N GLY A 163 -19.97 6.87 -12.74
CA GLY A 163 -21.40 6.82 -12.44
C GLY A 163 -22.02 5.45 -12.69
N ASN A 164 -21.23 4.37 -12.58
CA ASN A 164 -21.63 3.02 -12.98
C ASN A 164 -22.46 2.26 -11.94
N LEU A 165 -23.04 2.97 -10.97
CA LEU A 165 -23.74 2.35 -9.85
C LEU A 165 -24.99 1.59 -10.31
N VAL A 166 -25.77 2.17 -11.23
CA VAL A 166 -27.00 1.55 -11.77
C VAL A 166 -26.68 0.45 -12.79
N SER A 167 -25.64 0.62 -13.61
CA SER A 167 -25.24 -0.38 -14.60
C SER A 167 -24.60 -1.63 -13.98
N GLY A 168 -24.19 -1.59 -12.72
CA GLY A 168 -23.55 -2.71 -12.02
C GLY A 168 -22.16 -3.04 -12.57
N SER A 169 -21.62 -2.23 -13.49
CA SER A 169 -20.30 -2.46 -14.11
C SER A 169 -19.13 -2.10 -13.19
N GLY A 170 -19.41 -1.72 -11.95
CA GLY A 170 -18.44 -1.48 -10.89
C GLY A 170 -18.03 -0.02 -10.74
N ILE A 171 -17.87 0.42 -9.49
CA ILE A 171 -17.58 1.81 -9.12
C ILE A 171 -16.08 2.05 -8.84
N GLN A 172 -15.64 3.30 -9.02
CA GLN A 172 -14.24 3.72 -8.84
C GLN A 172 -14.07 4.59 -7.58
N GLY A 173 -15.14 5.28 -7.15
CA GLY A 173 -15.06 6.25 -6.08
C GLY A 173 -14.00 7.34 -6.35
N ILE A 174 -13.47 7.91 -5.27
CA ILE A 174 -12.45 8.97 -5.36
C ILE A 174 -11.03 8.46 -5.69
N PHE A 175 -10.88 7.16 -6.00
CA PHE A 175 -9.57 6.53 -6.24
C PHE A 175 -9.26 6.32 -7.73
N GLY A 176 -10.19 6.70 -8.62
CA GLY A 176 -9.97 6.73 -10.08
C GLY A 176 -10.04 5.39 -10.80
N SER A 177 -9.87 4.27 -10.10
CA SER A 177 -9.99 2.93 -10.70
C SER A 177 -10.77 1.97 -9.80
N ARG A 178 -11.44 1.00 -10.44
CA ARG A 178 -12.17 -0.08 -9.74
C ARG A 178 -11.24 -0.93 -8.89
N ASN A 179 -10.02 -1.17 -9.38
CA ASN A 179 -9.03 -2.00 -8.70
C ASN A 179 -8.47 -1.30 -7.46
N ALA A 180 -8.21 0.01 -7.53
CA ALA A 180 -7.84 0.78 -6.36
C ALA A 180 -8.98 0.85 -5.34
N PHE A 181 -10.21 1.10 -5.79
CA PHE A 181 -11.40 1.19 -4.93
C PHE A 181 -11.65 -0.10 -4.14
N ILE A 182 -11.68 -1.26 -4.81
CA ILE A 182 -11.90 -2.54 -4.14
C ILE A 182 -10.75 -2.86 -3.17
N MET A 183 -9.50 -2.52 -3.52
CA MET A 183 -8.34 -2.78 -2.68
C MET A 183 -8.38 -1.95 -1.40
N ILE A 184 -8.66 -0.65 -1.53
CA ILE A 184 -8.79 0.26 -0.38
C ILE A 184 -10.00 -0.13 0.48
N SER A 185 -11.10 -0.57 -0.14
CA SER A 185 -12.27 -1.11 0.56
C SER A 185 -11.95 -2.38 1.34
N LEU A 186 -11.12 -3.28 0.79
CA LEU A 186 -10.66 -4.49 1.48
C LEU A 186 -9.74 -4.15 2.65
N ILE A 187 -8.81 -3.20 2.46
CA ILE A 187 -7.95 -2.69 3.54
C ILE A 187 -8.80 -2.04 4.64
N ALA A 188 -9.85 -1.30 4.27
CA ALA A 188 -10.81 -0.75 5.22
C ALA A 188 -11.56 -1.85 5.98
N ALA A 189 -12.03 -2.89 5.29
CA ALA A 189 -12.71 -4.02 5.92
C ALA A 189 -11.81 -4.73 6.94
N ILE A 190 -10.53 -4.98 6.60
CA ILE A 190 -9.53 -5.52 7.53
C ILE A 190 -9.38 -4.56 8.73
N THR A 191 -9.23 -3.26 8.48
CA THR A 191 -9.03 -2.24 9.52
C THR A 191 -10.22 -2.17 10.48
N PHE A 192 -11.45 -2.11 9.96
CA PHE A 192 -12.68 -2.04 10.74
C PHE A 192 -12.95 -3.32 11.53
N PHE A 193 -12.61 -4.48 10.97
CA PHE A 193 -12.65 -5.74 11.70
C PHE A 193 -11.73 -5.70 12.92
N ILE A 194 -10.51 -5.20 12.76
CA ILE A 194 -9.55 -5.09 13.87
C ILE A 194 -10.02 -4.07 14.92
N GLU A 195 -10.57 -2.93 14.51
CA GLU A 195 -11.15 -1.96 15.45
C GLU A 195 -12.33 -2.53 16.24
N TRP A 196 -13.19 -3.33 15.60
CA TRP A 196 -14.27 -4.05 16.27
C TRP A 196 -13.73 -5.06 17.30
N ARG A 197 -12.76 -5.88 16.89
CA ARG A 197 -12.13 -6.92 17.74
C ARG A 197 -11.34 -6.33 18.91
N THR A 198 -10.76 -5.14 18.73
CA THR A 198 -10.00 -4.44 19.77
C THR A 198 -10.84 -3.47 20.61
N GLN A 199 -12.16 -3.36 20.34
CA GLN A 199 -13.05 -2.40 21.02
C GLN A 199 -12.54 -0.95 20.94
N SER A 200 -11.84 -0.62 19.86
CA SER A 200 -11.18 0.69 19.69
C SER A 200 -12.15 1.83 19.39
N VAL A 201 -13.34 1.49 18.89
CA VAL A 201 -14.43 2.40 18.54
C VAL A 201 -15.75 1.79 19.02
N SER A 202 -16.85 2.56 19.00
CA SER A 202 -18.15 2.04 19.41
C SER A 202 -18.57 0.86 18.52
N ARG A 203 -19.23 -0.15 19.11
CA ARG A 203 -19.65 -1.36 18.39
C ARG A 203 -20.52 -1.06 17.17
N GLN A 204 -21.40 -0.07 17.28
CA GLN A 204 -22.26 0.37 16.18
C GLN A 204 -21.44 0.97 15.04
N LEU A 205 -20.51 1.89 15.35
CA LEU A 205 -19.66 2.50 14.33
C LEU A 205 -18.80 1.44 13.63
N ALA A 206 -18.22 0.50 14.38
CA ALA A 206 -17.42 -0.58 13.80
C ALA A 206 -18.26 -1.46 12.86
N LEU A 207 -19.47 -1.83 13.28
CA LEU A 207 -20.36 -2.69 12.49
C LEU A 207 -20.83 -2.00 11.20
N TRP A 208 -21.26 -0.74 11.29
CA TRP A 208 -21.66 0.04 10.11
C TRP A 208 -20.50 0.30 9.16
N SER A 209 -19.30 0.57 9.70
CA SER A 209 -18.09 0.74 8.89
C SER A 209 -17.74 -0.57 8.16
N LEU A 210 -17.78 -1.70 8.88
CA LEU A 210 -17.49 -3.01 8.31
C LEU A 210 -18.50 -3.39 7.21
N ALA A 211 -19.80 -3.23 7.49
CA ALA A 211 -20.85 -3.46 6.52
C ALA A 211 -20.70 -2.55 5.28
N GLY A 212 -20.46 -1.25 5.49
CA GLY A 212 -20.21 -0.29 4.41
C GLY A 212 -18.99 -0.68 3.55
N SER A 213 -17.89 -1.06 4.18
CA SER A 213 -16.70 -1.53 3.44
C SER A 213 -16.95 -2.81 2.65
N ALA A 214 -17.73 -3.76 3.19
CA ALA A 214 -18.09 -4.99 2.49
C ALA A 214 -18.97 -4.69 1.27
N VAL A 215 -19.92 -3.76 1.40
CA VAL A 215 -20.71 -3.26 0.26
C VAL A 215 -19.80 -2.62 -0.79
N CYS A 216 -18.85 -1.77 -0.39
CA CYS A 216 -17.87 -1.20 -1.32
C CYS A 216 -17.04 -2.28 -2.04
N VAL A 217 -16.61 -3.33 -1.34
CA VAL A 217 -15.88 -4.45 -1.98
C VAL A 217 -16.72 -5.09 -3.09
N VAL A 218 -18.01 -5.33 -2.83
CA VAL A 218 -18.93 -5.89 -3.84
C VAL A 218 -19.12 -4.92 -5.01
N LEU A 219 -19.35 -3.64 -4.72
CA LEU A 219 -19.59 -2.61 -5.74
C LEU A 219 -18.36 -2.31 -6.61
N GLY A 220 -17.13 -2.57 -6.15
CA GLY A 220 -15.93 -2.43 -7.00
C GLY A 220 -15.92 -3.43 -8.18
N ALA A 221 -16.57 -4.58 -8.01
CA ALA A 221 -16.82 -5.61 -9.02
C ALA A 221 -15.56 -6.12 -9.77
N SER A 222 -14.36 -6.07 -9.18
CA SER A 222 -13.12 -6.46 -9.87
C SER A 222 -12.71 -7.91 -9.57
N PRO A 223 -12.39 -8.73 -10.60
CA PRO A 223 -11.92 -10.10 -10.40
C PRO A 223 -10.67 -10.20 -9.50
N VAL A 224 -9.70 -9.30 -9.70
CA VAL A 224 -8.47 -9.25 -8.90
C VAL A 224 -8.81 -8.97 -7.44
N GLY A 225 -9.71 -8.01 -7.18
CA GLY A 225 -10.13 -7.67 -5.83
C GLY A 225 -10.91 -8.78 -5.15
N PHE A 226 -11.77 -9.52 -5.86
CA PHE A 226 -12.50 -10.66 -5.30
C PHE A 226 -11.58 -11.84 -4.94
N VAL A 227 -10.63 -12.18 -5.83
CA VAL A 227 -9.62 -13.21 -5.53
C VAL A 227 -8.77 -12.79 -4.32
N THR A 228 -8.38 -11.52 -4.26
CA THR A 228 -7.63 -10.97 -3.12
C THR A 228 -8.44 -11.04 -1.83
N ALA A 229 -9.72 -10.65 -1.86
CA ALA A 229 -10.62 -10.71 -0.71
C ALA A 229 -10.80 -12.15 -0.20
N LEU A 230 -10.98 -13.11 -1.11
CA LEU A 230 -11.07 -14.53 -0.76
C LEU A 230 -9.79 -15.00 -0.06
N ILE A 231 -8.61 -14.71 -0.62
CA ILE A 231 -7.33 -15.10 -0.02
C ILE A 231 -7.15 -14.46 1.36
N VAL A 232 -7.49 -13.17 1.52
CA VAL A 232 -7.42 -12.49 2.82
C VAL A 232 -8.34 -13.15 3.86
N VAL A 233 -9.57 -13.52 3.48
CA VAL A 233 -10.51 -14.21 4.38
C VAL A 233 -9.96 -15.58 4.77
N LEU A 234 -9.41 -16.35 3.82
CA LEU A 234 -8.79 -17.65 4.08
C LEU A 234 -7.59 -17.50 5.03
N LEU A 235 -6.73 -16.50 4.81
CA LEU A 235 -5.59 -16.21 5.69
C LEU A 235 -6.03 -15.77 7.08
N ALA A 236 -7.08 -14.95 7.20
CA ALA A 236 -7.63 -14.55 8.49
C ALA A 236 -8.19 -15.76 9.27
N GLY A 237 -8.91 -16.65 8.58
CA GLY A 237 -9.36 -17.93 9.13
C GLY A 237 -8.20 -18.82 9.55
N PHE A 238 -7.16 -18.92 8.72
CA PHE A 238 -5.98 -19.72 9.01
C PHE A 238 -5.19 -19.19 10.21
N ILE A 239 -4.97 -17.87 10.32
CA ILE A 239 -4.36 -17.24 11.51
C ILE A 239 -5.21 -17.54 12.75
N SER A 240 -6.54 -17.44 12.64
CA SER A 240 -7.46 -17.72 13.75
C SER A 240 -7.41 -19.18 14.20
N LEU A 241 -7.18 -20.11 13.26
CA LEU A 241 -6.96 -21.52 13.55
C LEU A 241 -5.62 -21.75 14.26
N LEU A 242 -4.53 -21.22 13.70
CA LEU A 242 -3.18 -21.36 14.26
C LEU A 242 -3.06 -20.79 15.68
N ARG A 243 -3.78 -19.70 15.98
CA ARG A 243 -3.84 -19.10 17.32
C ARG A 243 -4.46 -19.99 18.39
N LYS A 244 -5.26 -20.99 18.00
CA LYS A 244 -5.90 -21.95 18.92
C LYS A 244 -5.05 -23.20 19.15
N MET A 245 -3.99 -23.40 18.36
CA MET A 245 -3.17 -24.62 18.38
C MET A 245 -1.99 -24.52 19.35
N GLU A 246 -1.57 -25.66 19.86
CA GLU A 246 -0.32 -25.79 20.63
C GLU A 246 0.91 -25.54 19.73
N PRO A 247 2.04 -25.06 20.27
CA PRO A 247 3.20 -24.66 19.47
C PRO A 247 3.76 -25.73 18.52
N GLY A 248 3.75 -27.01 18.94
CA GLY A 248 4.23 -28.13 18.12
C GLY A 248 3.33 -28.41 16.91
N LEU A 249 2.02 -28.55 17.14
CA LEU A 249 1.03 -28.75 16.09
C LEU A 249 0.96 -27.54 15.14
N ARG A 250 1.13 -26.34 15.68
CA ARG A 250 1.16 -25.08 14.92
C ARG A 250 2.28 -25.07 13.88
N ARG A 251 3.52 -25.37 14.29
CA ARG A 251 4.66 -25.41 13.36
C ARG A 251 4.47 -26.47 12.29
N GLY A 252 3.96 -27.65 12.67
CA GLY A 252 3.62 -28.71 11.71
C GLY A 252 2.56 -28.27 10.70
N THR A 253 1.52 -27.57 11.16
CA THR A 253 0.44 -27.05 10.31
C THR A 253 0.93 -25.95 9.36
N GLU A 254 1.79 -25.04 9.84
CA GLU A 254 2.41 -24.01 8.99
C GLU A 254 3.28 -24.62 7.89
N ILE A 255 4.11 -25.62 8.23
CA ILE A 255 4.93 -26.35 7.25
C ILE A 255 4.03 -27.06 6.25
N ALA A 256 3.01 -27.78 6.72
CA ALA A 256 2.07 -28.49 5.84
C ALA A 256 1.33 -27.54 4.89
N ALA A 257 0.91 -26.36 5.36
CA ALA A 257 0.26 -25.36 4.53
C ALA A 257 1.20 -24.79 3.46
N VAL A 258 2.46 -24.48 3.82
CA VAL A 258 3.48 -24.05 2.85
C VAL A 258 3.81 -25.15 1.84
N SER A 259 3.94 -26.40 2.30
CA SER A 259 4.15 -27.55 1.42
C SER A 259 2.97 -27.77 0.47
N ALA A 260 1.73 -27.68 0.96
CA ALA A 260 0.53 -27.80 0.14
C ALA A 260 0.44 -26.68 -0.90
N LEU A 261 0.78 -25.44 -0.53
CA LEU A 261 0.85 -24.32 -1.47
C LEU A 261 1.95 -24.56 -2.53
N GLY A 262 3.10 -25.09 -2.13
CA GLY A 262 4.18 -25.46 -3.06
C GLY A 262 3.75 -26.54 -4.06
N VAL A 263 3.04 -27.58 -3.60
CA VAL A 263 2.47 -28.61 -4.46
C VAL A 263 1.40 -28.03 -5.39
N PHE A 264 0.51 -27.19 -4.88
CA PHE A 264 -0.50 -26.50 -5.69
C PHE A 264 0.14 -25.66 -6.80
N MET A 265 1.16 -24.87 -6.48
CA MET A 265 1.91 -24.07 -7.46
C MET A 265 2.61 -24.95 -8.51
N LEU A 266 3.16 -26.10 -8.10
CA LEU A 266 3.77 -27.06 -9.02
C LEU A 266 2.73 -27.64 -9.98
N VAL A 267 1.55 -28.02 -9.49
CA VAL A 267 0.44 -28.51 -10.32
C VAL A 267 -0.01 -27.42 -11.30
N VAL A 268 -0.24 -26.19 -10.84
CA VAL A 268 -0.59 -25.06 -11.72
C VAL A 268 0.47 -24.84 -12.79
N TRP A 269 1.76 -24.97 -12.44
CA TRP A 269 2.86 -24.82 -13.40
C TRP A 269 2.88 -25.93 -14.45
N THR A 270 2.54 -27.19 -14.11
CA THR A 270 2.48 -28.29 -15.09
C THR A 270 1.31 -28.14 -16.05
N ILE A 271 0.15 -27.67 -15.57
CA ILE A 271 -1.05 -27.46 -16.40
C ILE A 271 -1.16 -26.04 -16.99
N ARG A 272 -0.11 -25.22 -16.87
CA ARG A 272 -0.16 -23.78 -17.19
C ARG A 272 -0.65 -23.49 -18.61
N ASN A 273 -0.26 -24.31 -19.59
CA ASN A 273 -0.65 -24.09 -20.98
C ASN A 273 -2.16 -24.29 -21.16
N SER A 274 -2.72 -25.36 -20.57
CA SER A 274 -4.17 -25.60 -20.56
C SER A 274 -4.94 -24.50 -19.82
N VAL A 275 -4.39 -24.00 -18.71
CA VAL A 275 -4.98 -22.88 -17.97
C VAL A 275 -4.97 -21.60 -18.80
N LEU A 276 -3.87 -21.31 -19.48
CA LEU A 276 -3.74 -20.16 -20.37
C LEU A 276 -4.67 -20.27 -21.60
N GLU A 277 -4.80 -21.46 -22.18
CA GLU A 277 -5.74 -21.74 -23.27
C GLU A 277 -7.19 -21.54 -22.82
N TRP A 278 -7.56 -22.07 -21.65
CA TRP A 278 -8.91 -21.87 -21.09
C TRP A 278 -9.21 -20.39 -20.81
N LEU A 279 -8.21 -19.66 -20.31
CA LEU A 279 -8.35 -18.23 -20.03
C LEU A 279 -8.13 -17.32 -21.25
N SER A 280 -7.70 -17.88 -22.38
CA SER A 280 -7.33 -17.12 -23.59
C SER A 280 -8.50 -16.36 -24.21
N GLY A 281 -9.74 -16.77 -23.90
CA GLY A 281 -10.96 -16.09 -24.32
C GLY A 281 -11.25 -14.78 -23.58
N SER A 282 -10.51 -14.44 -22.51
CA SER A 282 -10.70 -13.20 -21.75
C SER A 282 -9.90 -12.05 -22.37
N PRO A 283 -10.56 -10.99 -22.89
CA PRO A 283 -9.85 -9.83 -23.44
C PRO A 283 -8.96 -9.14 -22.40
N VAL A 284 -9.43 -9.09 -21.14
CA VAL A 284 -8.69 -8.46 -20.04
C VAL A 284 -7.40 -9.22 -19.71
N LEU A 285 -7.43 -10.56 -19.77
CA LEU A 285 -6.24 -11.34 -19.50
C LEU A 285 -5.26 -11.27 -20.66
N GLN A 286 -5.74 -11.39 -21.90
CA GLN A 286 -4.89 -11.26 -23.09
C GLN A 286 -4.15 -9.95 -23.11
N TYR A 287 -4.85 -8.87 -22.75
CA TYR A 287 -4.27 -7.54 -22.59
C TYR A 287 -3.14 -7.50 -21.56
N ARG A 288 -3.33 -8.10 -20.38
CA ARG A 288 -2.30 -8.13 -19.33
C ARG A 288 -1.10 -8.98 -19.73
N LEU A 289 -1.34 -10.13 -20.37
CA LEU A 289 -0.28 -11.01 -20.85
C LEU A 289 0.57 -10.33 -21.92
N SER A 290 -0.04 -9.56 -22.84
CA SER A 290 0.71 -8.81 -23.85
C SER A 290 1.59 -7.73 -23.19
N LEU A 291 1.04 -6.95 -22.25
CA LEU A 291 1.81 -5.95 -21.49
C LEU A 291 2.99 -6.59 -20.74
N TRP A 292 2.74 -7.67 -19.99
CA TRP A 292 3.79 -8.36 -19.22
C TRP A 292 4.85 -9.01 -20.11
N SER A 293 4.46 -9.52 -21.28
CA SER A 293 5.42 -10.05 -22.25
C SER A 293 6.38 -8.97 -22.75
N GLU A 294 5.87 -7.76 -22.95
CA GLU A 294 6.64 -6.60 -23.38
C GLU A 294 7.53 -6.06 -22.25
N GLU A 295 7.02 -5.99 -21.02
CA GLU A 295 7.82 -5.66 -19.84
C GLU A 295 8.99 -6.63 -19.66
N LEU A 296 8.73 -7.94 -19.76
CA LEU A 296 9.78 -8.96 -19.66
C LEU A 296 10.80 -8.83 -20.79
N ARG A 297 10.36 -8.50 -22.01
CA ARG A 297 11.26 -8.27 -23.15
C ARG A 297 12.20 -7.10 -22.87
N LEU A 298 11.68 -6.01 -22.32
CA LEU A 298 12.44 -4.80 -22.00
C LEU A 298 13.31 -4.97 -20.75
N ALA A 299 12.81 -5.65 -19.72
CA ALA A 299 13.58 -5.97 -18.51
C ALA A 299 14.82 -6.82 -18.82
N LYS A 300 14.72 -7.75 -19.79
CA LYS A 300 15.86 -8.58 -20.24
C LYS A 300 16.98 -7.77 -20.91
N MET A 301 16.70 -6.58 -21.45
CA MET A 301 17.73 -5.71 -22.04
C MET A 301 18.65 -5.10 -20.96
N LYS A 302 18.14 -4.94 -19.73
CA LYS A 302 18.84 -4.38 -18.58
C LYS A 302 18.66 -5.31 -17.38
N LEU A 303 19.09 -6.55 -17.56
CA LEU A 303 18.76 -7.68 -16.68
C LEU A 303 19.13 -7.43 -15.21
N LEU A 304 20.32 -6.88 -14.94
CA LEU A 304 20.86 -6.76 -13.59
C LEU A 304 20.38 -5.49 -12.89
N GLU A 305 20.54 -4.34 -13.56
CA GLU A 305 20.39 -3.01 -12.99
C GLU A 305 19.02 -2.35 -13.28
N GLY A 306 18.31 -2.80 -14.32
CA GLY A 306 17.05 -2.20 -14.76
C GLY A 306 17.22 -0.86 -15.48
N TRP A 307 16.11 -0.22 -15.81
CA TRP A 307 16.09 1.03 -16.59
C TRP A 307 16.23 2.30 -15.76
N GLY A 308 16.08 2.22 -14.43
CA GLY A 308 16.06 3.34 -13.50
C GLY A 308 14.65 3.56 -12.91
N TRP A 309 14.58 3.78 -11.59
CA TRP A 309 13.31 3.98 -10.89
C TRP A 309 12.59 5.26 -11.34
N VAL A 310 11.29 5.16 -11.58
CA VAL A 310 10.36 6.28 -11.78
C VAL A 310 9.11 6.16 -10.90
N GLY A 311 8.84 4.99 -10.33
CA GLY A 311 7.58 4.72 -9.64
C GLY A 311 6.43 4.67 -10.65
N LEU A 312 5.56 5.68 -10.64
CA LEU A 312 4.51 5.83 -11.65
C LEU A 312 5.11 6.16 -13.01
N TRP A 313 4.65 5.47 -14.04
CA TRP A 313 5.24 5.54 -15.37
C TRP A 313 4.98 6.90 -16.05
N PRO A 314 6.03 7.62 -16.45
CA PRO A 314 5.89 8.87 -17.21
C PRO A 314 5.42 8.60 -18.65
N ARG A 315 4.37 9.31 -19.06
CA ARG A 315 3.71 9.12 -20.37
C ARG A 315 4.56 9.45 -21.61
N LYS A 316 5.63 10.23 -21.47
CA LYS A 316 6.44 10.75 -22.60
C LYS A 316 7.90 10.35 -22.49
N THR A 317 8.19 9.20 -21.90
CA THR A 317 9.56 8.75 -21.66
C THR A 317 9.71 7.28 -22.01
N GLN A 318 10.75 6.98 -22.79
CA GLN A 318 11.13 5.60 -23.11
C GLN A 318 11.73 4.92 -21.88
N PRO A 319 11.48 3.62 -21.63
CA PRO A 319 10.73 2.70 -22.49
C PRO A 319 9.20 2.67 -22.25
N PHE A 320 8.69 3.42 -21.27
CA PHE A 320 7.27 3.39 -20.87
C PHE A 320 6.30 3.82 -21.97
N THR A 321 6.72 4.73 -22.85
CA THR A 321 5.95 5.13 -24.04
C THR A 321 5.70 3.99 -25.01
N VAL A 322 6.68 3.10 -25.23
CA VAL A 322 6.55 1.98 -26.17
C VAL A 322 5.54 0.97 -25.66
N MET A 323 5.54 0.69 -24.35
CA MET A 323 4.60 -0.22 -23.71
C MET A 323 3.14 0.26 -23.83
N ASN A 324 2.92 1.57 -23.74
CA ASN A 324 1.59 2.17 -23.91
C ASN A 324 1.16 2.29 -25.39
N SER A 325 2.12 2.31 -26.33
CA SER A 325 1.80 2.43 -27.77
C SER A 325 1.31 1.12 -28.40
N SER A 326 1.75 -0.03 -27.88
CA SER A 326 1.37 -1.36 -28.37
C SER A 326 0.02 -1.83 -27.81
N SER A 327 -0.46 -1.21 -26.75
CA SER A 327 -1.58 -1.69 -25.95
C SER A 327 -2.87 -0.85 -26.13
N GLY A 328 -2.80 0.36 -26.67
CA GLY A 328 -3.97 1.16 -27.03
C GLY A 328 -4.65 1.92 -25.87
N ASP A 329 -4.26 1.62 -24.62
CA ASP A 329 -4.63 2.36 -23.42
C ASP A 329 -3.38 2.92 -22.71
N ILE A 330 -3.52 4.08 -22.07
CA ILE A 330 -2.40 4.74 -21.35
C ILE A 330 -2.38 4.24 -19.91
N HIS A 331 -1.38 3.43 -19.57
CA HIS A 331 -1.12 2.99 -18.20
C HIS A 331 -0.01 3.80 -17.56
N ASP A 332 -0.22 4.09 -16.28
CA ASP A 332 0.77 4.76 -15.43
C ASP A 332 1.56 3.73 -14.58
N SER A 333 1.50 2.42 -14.89
CA SER A 333 2.25 1.34 -14.22
C SER A 333 2.26 0.01 -15.00
N GLY A 334 3.08 -0.96 -14.57
CA GLY A 334 3.16 -2.31 -15.17
C GLY A 334 2.06 -3.30 -14.76
N LEU A 335 1.10 -2.87 -13.94
CA LEU A 335 0.00 -3.72 -13.46
C LEU A 335 0.51 -5.04 -12.82
N ASN A 336 1.71 -5.02 -12.25
CA ASN A 336 2.33 -6.14 -11.54
C ASN A 336 3.57 -5.63 -10.79
N ILE A 337 3.54 -5.62 -9.45
CA ILE A 337 4.66 -5.07 -8.65
C ILE A 337 6.00 -5.76 -8.93
N TYR A 338 5.99 -7.05 -9.28
CA TYR A 338 7.22 -7.83 -9.43
C TYR A 338 7.88 -7.56 -10.78
N LEU A 339 7.08 -7.55 -11.85
CA LEU A 339 7.57 -7.21 -13.19
C LEU A 339 7.97 -5.75 -13.28
N ASP A 340 7.19 -4.85 -12.66
CA ASP A 340 7.46 -3.42 -12.65
C ASP A 340 8.77 -3.10 -11.88
N VAL A 341 8.99 -3.74 -10.72
CA VAL A 341 10.29 -3.64 -10.01
C VAL A 341 11.43 -4.23 -10.83
N TRP A 342 11.24 -5.36 -11.50
CA TRP A 342 12.30 -5.93 -12.35
C TRP A 342 12.63 -5.01 -13.53
N LEU A 343 11.63 -4.48 -14.22
CA LEU A 343 11.82 -3.52 -15.30
C LEU A 343 12.61 -2.30 -14.81
N GLN A 344 12.21 -1.70 -13.69
CA GLN A 344 12.82 -0.45 -13.22
C GLN A 344 14.17 -0.64 -12.51
N LEU A 345 14.36 -1.70 -11.72
CA LEU A 345 15.52 -1.89 -10.84
C LEU A 345 16.34 -3.17 -11.11
N GLY A 346 15.97 -3.94 -12.14
CA GLY A 346 16.63 -5.16 -12.52
C GLY A 346 16.37 -6.32 -11.55
N ILE A 347 16.98 -7.47 -11.84
CA ILE A 347 16.83 -8.67 -11.00
C ILE A 347 17.41 -8.45 -9.60
N VAL A 348 18.42 -7.58 -9.47
CA VAL A 348 18.99 -7.19 -8.17
C VAL A 348 17.94 -6.44 -7.35
N GLY A 349 17.28 -5.45 -7.96
CA GLY A 349 16.19 -4.72 -7.31
C GLY A 349 15.01 -5.60 -6.93
N LEU A 350 14.62 -6.52 -7.82
CA LEU A 350 13.59 -7.52 -7.53
C LEU A 350 13.98 -8.40 -6.34
N ALA A 351 15.20 -8.92 -6.31
CA ALA A 351 15.67 -9.73 -5.19
C ALA A 351 15.64 -8.95 -3.86
N LEU A 352 16.10 -7.70 -3.86
CA LEU A 352 16.05 -6.82 -2.68
C LEU A 352 14.62 -6.53 -2.23
N PHE A 353 13.70 -6.31 -3.18
CA PHE A 353 12.28 -6.12 -2.91
C PHE A 353 11.64 -7.37 -2.31
N LEU A 354 11.92 -8.56 -2.86
CA LEU A 354 11.45 -9.84 -2.34
C LEU A 354 11.98 -10.11 -0.92
N ILE A 355 13.23 -9.77 -0.65
CA ILE A 355 13.81 -9.83 0.71
C ILE A 355 13.07 -8.86 1.64
N LEU A 356 12.85 -7.62 1.23
CA LEU A 356 12.13 -6.60 2.01
C LEU A 356 10.72 -7.09 2.41
N ILE A 357 9.90 -7.47 1.44
CA ILE A 357 8.52 -7.91 1.68
C ILE A 357 8.48 -9.27 2.39
N GLY A 358 9.41 -10.17 2.10
CA GLY A 358 9.50 -11.50 2.74
C GLY A 358 9.80 -11.39 4.23
N PHE A 359 10.80 -10.57 4.60
CA PHE A 359 11.09 -10.31 6.02
C PHE A 359 9.92 -9.60 6.72
N ALA A 360 9.28 -8.62 6.07
CA ALA A 360 8.11 -7.95 6.63
C ALA A 360 6.94 -8.92 6.85
N PHE A 361 6.70 -9.82 5.89
CA PHE A 361 5.66 -10.84 5.98
C PHE A 361 5.95 -11.84 7.10
N VAL A 362 7.13 -12.45 7.14
CA VAL A 362 7.50 -13.42 8.19
C VAL A 362 7.41 -12.80 9.58
N ARG A 363 7.90 -11.56 9.74
CA ARG A 363 7.83 -10.82 11.01
C ARG A 363 6.39 -10.54 11.43
N SER A 364 5.59 -9.97 10.53
CA SER A 364 4.19 -9.64 10.81
C SER A 364 3.33 -10.88 11.03
N TRP A 365 3.57 -11.97 10.29
CA TRP A 365 2.93 -13.28 10.48
C TRP A 365 3.24 -13.86 11.85
N THR A 366 4.52 -13.89 12.23
CA THR A 366 4.95 -14.41 13.54
C THR A 366 4.28 -13.63 14.66
N LEU A 367 4.23 -12.30 14.56
CA LEU A 367 3.53 -11.46 15.54
C LEU A 367 2.04 -11.78 15.61
N ALA A 368 1.38 -11.93 14.46
CA ALA A 368 -0.03 -12.29 14.43
C ALA A 368 -0.29 -13.63 15.09
N VAL A 369 0.49 -14.66 14.80
CA VAL A 369 0.24 -16.01 15.33
C VAL A 369 0.64 -16.15 16.81
N THR A 370 1.67 -15.42 17.28
CA THR A 370 2.20 -15.59 18.64
C THR A 370 1.57 -14.64 19.67
N LYS A 371 1.21 -13.41 19.29
CA LYS A 371 0.66 -12.43 20.23
C LYS A 371 -0.86 -12.56 20.32
N LYS A 372 -1.39 -12.53 21.55
CA LYS A 372 -2.83 -12.64 21.83
C LYS A 372 -3.66 -11.46 21.29
N SER A 373 -3.07 -10.28 21.16
CA SER A 373 -3.80 -9.09 20.69
C SER A 373 -4.16 -9.23 19.20
N GLU A 374 -5.42 -8.94 18.88
CA GLU A 374 -5.96 -8.96 17.53
C GLU A 374 -5.32 -7.91 16.63
N LEU A 375 -4.81 -6.82 17.22
CA LEU A 375 -4.01 -5.78 16.56
C LEU A 375 -2.96 -6.33 15.58
N TYR A 376 -2.27 -7.41 15.97
CA TYR A 376 -1.15 -7.95 15.19
C TYR A 376 -1.60 -8.67 13.91
N ILE A 377 -2.89 -9.00 13.77
CA ILE A 377 -3.44 -9.59 12.53
C ILE A 377 -3.49 -8.57 11.39
N TRP A 378 -3.62 -7.27 11.70
CA TRP A 378 -3.79 -6.22 10.69
C TRP A 378 -2.65 -6.21 9.66
N ALA A 379 -1.39 -6.19 10.13
CA ALA A 379 -0.22 -6.06 9.30
C ALA A 379 -0.03 -7.19 8.26
N PRO A 380 -0.05 -8.49 8.64
CA PRO A 380 0.09 -9.55 7.64
C PRO A 380 -1.10 -9.62 6.69
N LEU A 381 -2.34 -9.33 7.12
CA LEU A 381 -3.49 -9.35 6.21
C LEU A 381 -3.44 -8.21 5.18
N VAL A 382 -3.11 -6.99 5.60
CA VAL A 382 -2.96 -5.85 4.68
C VAL A 382 -1.78 -6.08 3.73
N LEU A 383 -0.65 -6.59 4.23
CA LEU A 383 0.48 -6.93 3.39
C LEU A 383 0.12 -8.03 2.39
N SER A 384 -0.57 -9.09 2.80
CA SER A 384 -1.07 -10.13 1.89
C SER A 384 -2.00 -9.57 0.82
N ALA A 385 -2.92 -8.66 1.17
CA ALA A 385 -3.79 -8.01 0.20
C ALA A 385 -2.97 -7.26 -0.87
N LEU A 386 -1.97 -6.49 -0.44
CA LEU A 386 -1.07 -5.76 -1.34
C LEU A 386 -0.21 -6.70 -2.21
N LEU A 387 0.27 -7.81 -1.67
CA LEU A 387 1.10 -8.77 -2.42
C LEU A 387 0.30 -9.58 -3.44
N VAL A 388 -0.88 -10.04 -3.05
CA VAL A 388 -1.77 -10.82 -3.93
C VAL A 388 -2.32 -9.92 -5.04
N SER A 389 -2.82 -8.73 -4.69
CA SER A 389 -3.17 -7.73 -5.71
C SER A 389 -1.98 -7.33 -6.55
N GLY A 390 -0.77 -7.35 -5.96
CA GLY A 390 0.49 -7.06 -6.59
C GLY A 390 0.80 -7.91 -7.83
N LEU A 391 0.18 -9.08 -7.96
CA LEU A 391 0.28 -9.91 -9.16
C LEU A 391 -0.44 -9.31 -10.37
N ALA A 392 -1.35 -8.36 -10.14
CA ALA A 392 -2.17 -7.75 -11.18
C ALA A 392 -2.27 -6.21 -11.05
N GLU A 393 -1.64 -5.58 -10.07
CA GLU A 393 -1.66 -4.13 -9.88
C GLU A 393 -0.32 -3.68 -9.30
N SER A 394 0.19 -2.51 -9.72
CA SER A 394 1.45 -1.96 -9.18
C SER A 394 1.25 -0.99 -8.00
N ALA A 395 0.05 -0.95 -7.40
CA ALA A 395 -0.25 -0.02 -6.32
C ALA A 395 0.67 -0.21 -5.09
N GLY A 396 1.11 -1.44 -4.81
CA GLY A 396 1.94 -1.75 -3.63
C GLY A 396 3.33 -1.11 -3.61
N ILE A 397 3.82 -0.62 -4.75
CA ILE A 397 5.17 -0.02 -4.90
C ILE A 397 5.13 1.49 -5.12
N THR A 398 3.95 2.10 -5.14
CA THR A 398 3.76 3.55 -5.35
C THR A 398 2.81 4.14 -4.30
N GLU A 399 2.97 5.43 -4.00
CA GLU A 399 2.01 6.24 -3.23
C GLU A 399 1.45 5.56 -1.97
N TRP A 400 0.12 5.39 -1.87
CA TRP A 400 -0.57 4.82 -0.71
C TRP A 400 -0.16 3.37 -0.41
N GLY A 401 0.05 2.56 -1.45
CA GLY A 401 0.45 1.17 -1.25
C GLY A 401 1.88 1.09 -0.71
N TRP A 402 2.80 1.89 -1.26
CA TRP A 402 4.15 1.99 -0.73
C TRP A 402 4.17 2.52 0.71
N PHE A 403 3.38 3.55 1.01
CA PHE A 403 3.22 4.08 2.36
C PHE A 403 2.80 2.99 3.36
N LEU A 404 1.82 2.14 3.00
CA LEU A 404 1.40 1.01 3.84
C LEU A 404 2.49 -0.05 3.98
N VAL A 405 3.20 -0.39 2.90
CA VAL A 405 4.34 -1.32 2.94
C VAL A 405 5.39 -0.83 3.93
N VAL A 406 5.81 0.44 3.82
CA VAL A 406 6.81 1.04 4.72
C VAL A 406 6.31 1.07 6.16
N LEU A 407 5.03 1.43 6.37
CA LEU A 407 4.42 1.42 7.70
C LEU A 407 4.47 0.03 8.35
N ILE A 408 4.11 -1.02 7.60
CA ILE A 408 4.12 -2.41 8.07
C ILE A 408 5.55 -2.89 8.33
N VAL A 409 6.48 -2.60 7.43
CA VAL A 409 7.90 -2.93 7.56
C VAL A 409 8.48 -2.30 8.83
N ALA A 410 8.19 -1.01 9.07
CA ALA A 410 8.66 -0.29 10.24
C ALA A 410 8.07 -0.85 11.54
N ARG A 411 6.75 -1.08 11.60
CA ARG A 411 6.08 -1.62 12.80
C ARG A 411 6.52 -3.04 13.11
N SER A 412 6.52 -3.93 12.12
CA SER A 412 6.92 -5.34 12.33
C SER A 412 8.37 -5.47 12.80
N SER A 413 9.27 -4.61 12.30
CA SER A 413 10.68 -4.57 12.72
C SER A 413 10.85 -3.99 14.13
N ALA A 414 10.04 -3.01 14.50
CA ALA A 414 10.05 -2.44 15.84
C ALA A 414 9.68 -3.47 16.91
N GLU A 415 8.63 -4.28 16.66
CA GLU A 415 8.05 -5.22 17.63
C GLU A 415 8.88 -6.47 17.89
N LEU A 416 9.72 -6.87 16.93
CA LEU A 416 10.58 -8.05 17.04
C LEU A 416 12.07 -7.71 17.21
N SER A 417 12.43 -6.45 17.43
CA SER A 417 13.84 -6.09 17.60
C SER A 417 14.41 -6.75 18.87
N TRP A 418 15.44 -7.58 18.70
CA TRP A 418 16.29 -8.20 19.72
C TRP A 418 16.77 -7.25 20.84
N ARG A 419 16.73 -5.94 20.62
CA ARG A 419 17.00 -4.90 21.61
C ARG A 419 15.93 -4.77 22.72
N ARG A 420 14.86 -5.57 22.68
CA ARG A 420 13.86 -5.71 23.75
C ARG A 420 14.03 -7.00 24.56
N THR A 421 15.27 -7.42 24.81
CA THR A 421 15.53 -8.25 25.98
C THR A 421 15.55 -7.33 27.20
N GLU A 422 14.37 -7.06 27.73
CA GLU A 422 14.17 -6.73 29.15
C GLU A 422 13.40 -7.87 29.79
#